data_AF-A0A5E8EVK9-F1
#
_entry.id   AF-A0A5E8EVK9-F1
#
_cell.length_a   1.000
_cell.length_b   1.000
_cell.length_c   1.000
_cell.angle_alpha   90.00
_cell.angle_beta   90.00
_cell.angle_gamma   90.00
#
_symmetry.space_group_name_H-M   'P 1'
#
loop_
_entity.id
_entity.type
_entity.pdbx_description
1 polymer ?
#
loop_
_entity_poly.entity_id
_entity_poly.type
_entity_poly.pdbx_seq_one_letter_code
_entity_poly.pdbx_strand_id
1 'polypeptide(L)' 'MSRELWIKAGNLLAVDPKAGVKCPECGDADLEVFDTKAGEDHIERHMRCPKCGAYKALYKSIA' A
#
# COMPACT_ATOMS: atom_id res chain seq x y z
N MET A 1 7.58 -4.47 -13.33
CA MET A 1 7.38 -3.07 -12.89
C MET A 1 7.80 -2.93 -11.43
N SER A 2 8.32 -1.76 -11.06
CA SER A 2 9.31 -1.64 -9.98
C SER A 2 8.70 -1.59 -8.59
N ARG A 3 9.20 -2.46 -7.70
CA ARG A 3 9.02 -2.46 -6.24
C ARG A 3 9.07 -1.04 -5.63
N GLU A 4 9.87 -0.15 -6.19
CA GLU A 4 10.06 1.23 -5.77
C GLU A 4 8.78 2.07 -5.84
N LEU A 5 7.94 1.90 -6.87
CA LEU A 5 6.68 2.64 -6.98
C LEU A 5 5.71 2.25 -5.87
N TRP A 6 5.69 0.98 -5.51
CA TRP A 6 4.90 0.50 -4.38
C TRP A 6 5.41 0.99 -3.03
N ILE A 7 6.73 1.08 -2.85
CA ILE A 7 7.32 1.67 -1.64
C ILE A 7 6.95 3.16 -1.56
N LYS A 8 7.01 3.89 -2.68
CA LYS A 8 6.60 5.30 -2.75
C LYS A 8 5.12 5.47 -2.41
N ALA A 9 4.25 4.61 -2.93
CA ALA A 9 2.84 4.54 -2.57
C ALA A 9 2.66 4.35 -1.06
N GLY A 10 3.36 3.39 -0.47
CA GLY A 10 3.37 3.13 0.97
C GLY A 10 3.81 4.34 1.80
N ASN A 11 4.87 5.03 1.37
CA ASN A 11 5.38 6.23 2.05
C ASN A 11 4.39 7.40 1.99
N LEU A 12 3.73 7.62 0.86
CA LEU A 12 2.68 8.64 0.75
C LEU A 12 1.54 8.35 1.72
N LEU A 13 1.06 7.10 1.74
CA LEU A 13 0.01 6.65 2.66
C LEU A 13 0.44 6.67 4.13
N ALA A 14 1.74 6.62 4.41
CA ALA A 14 2.27 6.70 5.78
C ALA A 14 2.21 8.12 6.32
N VAL A 15 2.36 9.13 5.44
CA VAL A 15 2.24 10.55 5.78
C VAL A 15 0.78 10.99 5.78
N ASP A 16 0.00 10.57 4.77
CA ASP A 16 -1.43 10.86 4.66
C ASP A 16 -2.22 9.57 4.36
N PRO A 17 -2.84 8.96 5.39
CA PRO A 17 -3.65 7.75 5.22
C PRO A 17 -4.87 7.91 4.31
N LYS A 18 -5.29 9.15 4.00
CA LYS A 18 -6.43 9.43 3.12
C LYS A 18 -6.01 9.75 1.69
N ALA A 19 -4.71 9.74 1.39
CA ALA A 19 -4.21 10.01 0.05
C ALA A 19 -4.74 8.98 -0.96
N GLY A 20 -5.33 9.47 -2.06
CA GLY A 20 -5.65 8.64 -3.21
C GLY A 20 -4.37 8.30 -3.97
N VAL A 21 -3.95 7.03 -3.94
CA VAL A 21 -2.75 6.57 -4.64
C VAL A 21 -3.11 5.69 -5.83
N LYS A 22 -2.74 6.13 -7.03
CA LYS A 22 -2.95 5.37 -8.26
C LYS A 22 -2.17 4.05 -8.26
N CYS A 23 -2.79 3.01 -8.83
CA CYS A 23 -2.18 1.70 -8.99
C CYS A 23 -0.85 1.80 -9.76
N PRO A 24 0.27 1.36 -9.16
CA PRO A 24 1.57 1.40 -9.83
C PRO A 24 1.65 0.55 -11.09
N GLU A 25 0.82 -0.49 -11.22
CA GLU A 25 0.88 -1.44 -12.35
C GLU A 25 0.06 -0.96 -13.55
N CYS A 26 -1.18 -0.51 -13.34
CA CYS A 26 -2.07 -0.11 -14.45
C CYS A 26 -2.37 1.38 -14.51
N GLY A 27 -2.09 2.16 -13.45
CA GLY A 27 -2.37 3.61 -13.39
C GLY A 27 -3.85 4.02 -13.36
N ASP A 28 -4.75 3.07 -13.51
CA ASP A 28 -6.15 3.35 -13.90
C ASP A 28 -7.13 3.50 -12.73
N ALA A 29 -6.75 3.07 -11.53
CA ALA A 29 -7.61 3.11 -10.35
C ALA A 29 -6.76 3.44 -9.13
N ASP A 30 -7.40 4.04 -8.11
CA ASP A 30 -6.77 4.21 -6.81
C ASP A 30 -6.70 2.86 -6.08
N LEU A 31 -5.66 2.69 -5.26
CA LEU A 31 -5.46 1.52 -4.43
C LEU A 31 -6.47 1.51 -3.29
N GLU A 32 -7.08 0.35 -3.06
CA GLU A 32 -7.76 0.03 -1.82
C GLU A 32 -6.69 -0.32 -0.77
N VAL A 33 -6.70 0.37 0.35
CA VAL A 33 -5.68 0.28 1.39
C VAL A 33 -6.31 -0.09 2.72
N PHE A 34 -5.76 -1.09 3.39
CA PHE A 34 -6.12 -1.43 4.75
C PHE A 34 -4.91 -1.94 5.52
N ASP A 35 -4.84 -1.58 6.80
CA ASP A 35 -3.79 -2.02 7.70
C ASP A 35 -4.30 -3.16 8.57
N THR A 36 -3.51 -4.22 8.73
CA THR A 36 -3.80 -5.33 9.64
C THR A 36 -2.68 -5.46 10.67
N LYS A 37 -3.03 -5.83 11.90
CA LYS A 37 -2.04 -6.18 12.92
C LYS A 37 -1.51 -7.58 12.58
N ALA A 38 -0.24 -7.66 12.18
CA ALA A 38 0.40 -8.92 11.75
C ALA A 38 1.39 -9.48 12.79
N GLY A 39 1.72 -8.73 13.84
CA GLY A 39 2.48 -9.20 14.99
C GLY A 39 2.32 -8.31 16.21
N GLU A 40 3.12 -8.56 17.26
CA GLU A 40 3.10 -7.75 18.48
C GLU A 40 3.67 -6.34 18.23
N ASP A 41 4.65 -6.23 17.33
CA ASP A 41 5.47 -5.05 17.08
C ASP A 41 5.35 -4.50 15.65
N HIS A 42 4.43 -5.03 14.83
CA HIS A 42 4.30 -4.61 13.44
C HIS A 42 2.88 -4.75 12.89
N ILE A 43 2.62 -3.92 11.88
CA ILE A 43 1.43 -3.99 11.03
C ILE A 43 1.83 -4.27 9.59
N GLU A 44 0.92 -4.92 8.87
CA GLU A 44 1.00 -5.04 7.41
C GLU A 44 0.01 -4.09 6.76
N ARG A 45 0.52 -3.26 5.85
CA ARG A 45 -0.30 -2.42 4.98
C ARG A 45 -0.56 -3.13 3.68
N HIS A 46 -1.81 -3.55 3.48
CA HIS A 46 -2.26 -4.20 2.27
C HIS A 46 -2.76 -3.15 1.28
N MET A 47 -2.26 -3.22 0.05
CA MET A 47 -2.67 -2.36 -1.05
C MET A 47 -3.11 -3.23 -2.22
N ARG A 48 -4.34 -3.02 -2.68
CA ARG A 48 -4.94 -3.77 -3.78
C ARG A 48 -5.51 -2.83 -4.83
N CYS A 49 -5.27 -3.13 -6.10
CA CYS A 49 -5.97 -2.46 -7.19
C CYS A 49 -7.29 -3.19 -7.51
N PRO A 50 -8.44 -2.51 -7.48
CA PRO A 50 -9.72 -3.12 -7.83
C PRO A 50 -9.86 -3.39 -9.34
N LYS A 51 -9.06 -2.72 -10.20
CA LYS A 51 -9.16 -2.85 -11.67
C LYS A 51 -8.33 -4.01 -12.24
N CYS A 52 -7.04 -4.07 -11.90
CA CYS A 52 -6.14 -5.11 -12.44
C CYS A 52 -5.83 -6.23 -11.46
N GLY A 53 -6.29 -6.13 -10.20
CA GLY A 53 -6.03 -7.13 -9.16
C GLY A 53 -4.61 -7.11 -8.59
N ALA A 54 -3.74 -6.19 -9.04
CA ALA A 54 -2.40 -6.06 -8.51
C ALA A 54 -2.42 -5.83 -6.99
N TYR A 55 -1.51 -6.49 -6.28
CA TYR A 55 -1.51 -6.53 -4.84
C TYR A 55 -0.09 -6.47 -4.27
N LYS A 56 0.08 -5.73 -3.18
CA LYS A 56 1.29 -5.78 -2.36
C LYS A 56 0.97 -5.47 -0.90
N ALA A 57 1.62 -6.21 -0.01
CA ALA A 57 1.68 -5.88 1.42
C ALA A 57 3.03 -5.26 1.76
N LEU A 58 3.03 -4.22 2.60
CA LEU A 58 4.23 -3.60 3.14
C LEU A 58 4.27 -3.77 4.66
N TYR A 59 5.43 -4.20 5.16
CA TYR A 59 5.72 -4.28 6.58
C TYR A 59 5.96 -2.87 7.15
N LYS A 60 5.36 -2.57 8.29
CA LYS A 60 5.61 -1.35 9.06
C LYS A 60 5.76 -1.71 10.55
N SER A 61 6.90 -1.36 11.13
CA SER A 61 7.13 -1.50 12.57
C SER A 61 6.29 -0.49 13.37
N ILE A 62 5.81 -0.95 14.52
CA ILE A 62 5.19 -0.17 15.59
C ILE A 62 6.29 0.04 16.64
N ALA A 63 7.34 0.79 16.29
CA ALA A 63 8.40 1.17 17.24
C ALA A 63 8.08 2.52 17.88
#